data_AF-A0A1H2WZF4-F1
#
_entry.id   AF-A0A1H2WZF4-F1
#
_cell.length_a   1.000
_cell.length_b   1.000
_cell.length_c   1.000
_cell.angle_alpha   90.00
_cell.angle_beta   90.00
_cell.angle_gamma   90.00
#
_symmetry.space_group_name_H-M   'P 1'
#
loop_
_entity.id
_entity.type
_entity.pdbx_description
1 polymer ?
#
loop_
_entity_poly.entity_id
_entity_poly.type
_entity_poly.pdbx_seq_one_letter_code
_entity_poly.pdbx_strand_id
1 'polypeptide(L)' 'MTANRSADNLRDHFLIASPYLADPRFHGSVIYLCEHSSEGALGLVLNRPLDIGLGEILEQLGMDGKELDLPVFLGGP' A
#
# COMPACT_ATOMS: atom_id res chain seq x y z
N MET A 1 20.18 14.76 -3.11
CA MET A 1 18.83 15.18 -3.55
C MET A 1 18.00 15.44 -2.30
N THR A 2 17.97 16.68 -1.84
CA THR A 2 17.28 17.07 -0.59
C THR A 2 15.84 17.42 -0.91
N ALA A 3 14.89 16.57 -0.52
CA ALA A 3 13.48 16.90 -0.60
C ALA A 3 13.17 18.00 0.42
N ASN A 4 12.73 19.15 -0.08
CA ASN A 4 12.20 20.24 0.73
C ASN A 4 10.90 19.73 1.40
N ARG A 5 10.97 19.33 2.68
CA ARG A 5 9.80 18.92 3.48
C ARG A 5 8.96 20.17 3.78
N SER A 6 8.09 20.55 2.86
CA SER A 6 6.97 21.44 3.16
C SER A 6 6.01 20.70 4.10
N ALA A 7 5.52 21.39 5.13
CA ALA A 7 4.58 20.82 6.11
C ALA A 7 3.28 20.28 5.48
N ASP A 8 2.98 20.71 4.25
CA ASP A 8 1.80 20.32 3.49
C ASP A 8 2.04 19.12 2.54
N ASN A 9 3.23 18.50 2.54
CA ASN A 9 3.50 17.29 1.75
C ASN A 9 3.65 16.04 2.61
N LEU A 10 2.71 15.10 2.45
CA LEU A 10 2.65 13.83 3.17
C LEU A 10 3.31 12.67 2.41
N ARG A 11 4.01 12.91 1.29
CA ARG A 11 4.82 11.88 0.64
C ARG A 11 5.83 11.29 1.62
N ASP A 12 6.09 9.99 1.49
CA ASP A 12 6.98 9.19 2.36
C ASP A 12 6.52 9.14 3.83
N HIS A 13 5.23 9.34 4.10
CA HIS A 13 4.62 9.17 5.42
C HIS A 13 3.64 7.99 5.44
N PHE A 14 3.35 7.52 6.66
CA PHE A 14 2.28 6.56 6.91
C PHE A 14 1.01 7.27 7.36
N LEU A 15 -0.12 6.88 6.79
CA LEU A 15 -1.44 7.16 7.33
C LEU A 15 -1.86 5.97 8.20
N ILE A 16 -2.16 6.26 9.46
CA ILE A 16 -2.64 5.26 10.42
C ILE A 16 -4.13 5.48 10.62
N ALA A 17 -4.94 4.47 10.29
CA ALA A 17 -6.38 4.56 10.46
C ALA A 17 -6.75 4.73 11.94
N SER A 18 -7.56 5.74 12.23
CA SER A 18 -8.17 5.91 13.54
C SER A 18 -9.11 4.73 13.84
N PRO A 19 -9.18 4.24 15.09
CA PRO A 19 -10.17 3.25 15.51
C PRO A 19 -11.62 3.68 15.26
N TYR A 20 -11.86 4.99 15.19
CA TYR A 20 -13.19 5.58 14.97
C TYR A 20 -13.49 5.86 13.50
N LEU A 21 -12.62 5.43 12.57
CA LEU A 21 -12.84 5.63 11.15
C LEU A 21 -14.06 4.80 10.70
N ALA A 22 -15.11 5.50 10.26
CA ALA A 22 -16.39 4.89 9.92
C ALA A 22 -16.34 4.04 8.64
N ASP A 23 -15.40 4.32 7.74
CA ASP A 23 -15.26 3.57 6.49
C ASP A 23 -14.57 2.22 6.76
N PRO A 24 -15.28 1.09 6.59
CA PRO A 24 -14.72 -0.24 6.85
C PRO A 24 -13.54 -0.58 5.93
N ARG A 25 -13.46 0.04 4.75
CA ARG A 25 -12.38 -0.20 3.78
C ARG A 25 -11.00 0.17 4.33
N PHE A 26 -10.93 1.08 5.29
CA PHE A 26 -9.68 1.57 5.86
C PHE A 26 -9.55 1.24 7.36
N HIS A 27 -10.51 0.52 7.96
CA HIS A 27 -10.43 0.18 9.37
C HIS A 27 -9.13 -0.57 9.69
N GLY A 28 -8.37 -0.05 10.65
CA GLY A 28 -7.08 -0.62 11.07
C GLY A 28 -6.00 -0.66 9.99
N SER A 29 -6.14 0.05 8.86
CA SER A 29 -5.14 0.05 7.81
C SER A 29 -3.95 0.95 8.14
N VAL A 30 -2.76 0.51 7.72
CA VAL A 30 -1.54 1.33 7.63
C VAL A 30 -1.27 1.57 6.16
N ILE A 31 -1.28 2.82 5.73
CA ILE A 31 -1.11 3.20 4.32
C ILE A 31 0.19 3.97 4.16
N TYR A 32 1.05 3.57 3.24
CA TYR A 32 2.21 4.35 2.82
C TYR A 32 1.82 5.31 1.70
N LEU A 33 2.16 6.60 1.82
CA LEU A 33 1.95 7.59 0.77
C LEU A 33 3.15 7.69 -0.17
N CYS A 34 2.99 7.15 -1.38
CA CYS A 34 3.99 7.21 -2.45
C CYS A 34 4.01 8.59 -3.11
N GLU A 35 2.85 9.22 -3.27
CA GLU A 35 2.70 10.53 -3.89
C GLU A 35 1.65 11.37 -3.16
N HIS A 36 1.92 12.66 -3.03
CA HIS A 36 1.00 13.65 -2.50
C HIS A 36 1.25 14.99 -3.17
N SER A 37 0.21 15.54 -3.78
CA SER A 37 0.25 16.80 -4.54
C SER A 37 -1.11 17.50 -4.45
N SER A 38 -1.23 18.67 -5.07
CA SER A 38 -2.52 19.38 -5.20
C SER A 38 -3.56 18.59 -5.98
N GLU A 39 -3.14 17.70 -6.88
CA GLU A 39 -4.02 16.87 -7.69
C GLU A 39 -4.55 15.64 -6.94
N GLY A 40 -4.00 15.34 -5.77
CA GLY A 40 -4.39 14.22 -4.93
C GLY A 40 -3.21 13.43 -4.36
N ALA A 41 -3.51 12.21 -3.92
CA ALA A 41 -2.58 11.34 -3.22
C ALA A 41 -2.68 9.90 -3.73
N LEU A 42 -1.53 9.22 -3.82
CA LEU A 42 -1.44 7.79 -4.08
C LEU A 42 -0.78 7.11 -2.90
N GLY A 43 -1.42 6.07 -2.37
CA GLY A 43 -0.87 5.27 -1.29
C GLY A 43 -1.18 3.79 -1.41
N LEU A 44 -0.44 2.99 -0.66
CA LEU A 44 -0.53 1.54 -0.62
C LEU A 44 -0.80 1.08 0.81
N VAL A 45 -1.84 0.26 0.99
CA VAL A 45 -2.11 -0.42 2.26
C VAL A 45 -1.05 -1.51 2.48
N LEU A 46 -0.42 -1.51 3.66
CA LEU A 46 0.73 -2.37 3.97
C LEU A 46 0.39 -3.59 4.83
N ASN A 47 -0.77 -3.60 5.48
CA ASN A 47 -1.09 -4.56 6.54
C ASN A 47 -2.34 -5.39 6.25
N ARG A 48 -2.65 -5.62 4.97
CA ARG A 48 -3.77 -6.45 4.52
C ARG A 48 -3.29 -7.53 3.55
N PRO A 49 -2.78 -8.67 4.06
CA PRO A 49 -2.43 -9.78 3.20
C PRO A 49 -3.68 -10.36 2.52
N LEU A 50 -3.51 -10.83 1.30
CA LEU A 50 -4.49 -11.59 0.55
C LEU A 50 -4.16 -13.09 0.64
N ASP A 51 -5.17 -13.91 0.37
CA ASP A 51 -5.02 -15.36 0.28
C ASP A 51 -4.54 -15.78 -1.12
N ILE A 52 -3.50 -15.11 -1.62
CA ILE A 52 -2.83 -15.38 -2.89
C ILE A 52 -1.32 -15.20 -2.72
N GLY A 53 -0.56 -16.18 -3.22
CA GLY A 53 0.89 -16.17 -3.19
C GLY A 53 1.49 -15.37 -4.35
N LEU A 54 2.65 -14.75 -4.11
CA LEU A 54 3.39 -14.03 -5.15
C LEU A 54 3.77 -14.95 -6.31
N GLY A 55 4.20 -16.20 -6.02
CA GLY A 55 4.52 -17.19 -7.03
C GLY A 55 3.36 -17.45 -8.00
N GLU A 56 2.14 -17.61 -7.48
CA GLU A 56 0.94 -17.82 -8.30
C GLU A 56 0.66 -16.65 -9.25
N ILE A 57 0.80 -15.41 -8.77
CA ILE A 57 0.63 -14.21 -9.62
C ILE A 57 1.69 -14.18 -10.72
N LEU A 58 2.95 -14.46 -10.38
CA LEU A 58 4.05 -14.45 -11.34
C LEU A 58 3.86 -15.50 -12.43
N GLU A 59 3.41 -16.70 -12.05
CA GLU A 59 3.10 -17.78 -13.01
C GLU A 59 1.96 -17.38 -13.96
N GLN A 60 0.91 -16.72 -13.46
CA GLN A 60 -0.18 -16.18 -14.29
C GLN A 60 0.31 -15.12 -15.31
N LEU A 61 1.37 -14.39 -14.97
CA LEU A 61 2.03 -13.41 -15.85
C LEU A 61 3.08 -14.03 -16.77
N GLY A 62 3.29 -15.36 -16.72
CA GLY A 62 4.28 -16.07 -17.53
C GLY A 62 5.72 -15.88 -17.03
N MET A 63 5.89 -15.54 -15.76
CA MET A 63 7.20 -15.40 -15.09
C MET A 63 7.47 -16.61 -14.18
N ASP A 64 8.73 -16.88 -13.86
CA ASP A 64 9.08 -17.95 -12.93
C ASP A 64 8.81 -17.52 -11.47
N GLY A 65 7.90 -18.22 -10.80
CA GLY A 65 7.46 -17.92 -9.44
C GLY A 65 7.62 -19.09 -8.46
N LYS A 66 8.19 -20.22 -8.89
CA LYS A 66 8.10 -21.53 -8.20
C LYS A 66 8.69 -21.60 -6.80
N GLU A 67 9.56 -20.66 -6.44
CA GLU A 67 10.23 -20.60 -5.13
C GLU A 67 9.77 -19.42 -4.26
N LEU A 68 8.77 -18.64 -4.71
CA LEU A 68 8.31 -17.43 -4.04
C LEU A 68 7.03 -17.67 -3.23
N ASP A 69 7.20 -18.13 -1.99
CA ASP A 69 6.14 -18.22 -0.98
C ASP A 69 6.05 -16.94 -0.15
N LEU A 70 5.68 -15.84 -0.82
CA LEU A 70 5.49 -14.53 -0.19
C LEU A 70 4.01 -14.11 -0.33
N PRO A 71 3.40 -13.57 0.73
CA PRO A 71 2.03 -13.08 0.66
C PRO A 71 1.96 -11.83 -0.20
N VAL A 72 0.90 -11.73 -1.00
CA VAL A 72 0.54 -10.51 -1.71
C VAL A 72 -0.36 -9.67 -0.80
N PHE A 73 -0.24 -8.35 -0.88
CA PHE A 73 -1.04 -7.44 -0.07
C PHE A 73 -2.05 -6.69 -0.93
N LEU A 74 -3.24 -6.47 -0.39
CA LEU A 74 -4.25 -5.61 -0.99
C LEU A 74 -3.78 -4.16 -0.90
N GLY A 75 -3.37 -3.54 -2.02
CA GLY A 75 -2.82 -2.19 -2.02
C GLY A 75 -3.84 -1.05 -1.81
N GLY A 76 -5.11 -1.29 -2.09
CA GLY A 76 -6.18 -0.29 -2.03
C GLY A 76 -7.53 -0.88 -2.47
N PRO A 77 -8.61 -0.10 -2.45
CA PRO A 77 -9.88 -0.47 -3.07
C PRO A 77 -9.79 -0.58 -4.61
#